data_AF-A0AAU7ZPJ1-F1
#
_entry.id   AF-A0AAU7ZPJ1-F1
#
_cell.length_a   1.000
_cell.length_b   1.000
_cell.length_c   1.000
_cell.angle_alpha   90.00
_cell.angle_beta   90.00
_cell.angle_gamma   90.00
#
_symmetry.space_group_name_H-M   'P 1'
#
loop_
_entity.id
_entity.type
_entity.pdbx_description
1 polymer ?
#
loop_
_entity_poly.entity_id
_entity_poly.type
_entity_poly.pdbx_seq_one_letter_code
_entity_poly.pdbx_strand_id
1 'polypeptide(L)'
;MRTKPSIRNLLLGFLLAVISSTAFAQIGISVSFGPPALPVYTQPLCPGDGYIWTPGYWAWDADYGDYYWVPGTWVLAPEVGYLWTPGWWGWGGSGFLFHQGYWGSQVGFYGGISYGFGYFGNGYEGGRWDGGHFFYNRTVNNINVTNIHNTYNTTIVHNTTVINRVSYNGGNGGIEARATSQEEAAERERHIAPVAAQEQHLQAARSNPQLRASTNQGKPPIAATARPGEFSGHDVVAAHEAGAPYHSDNRPDPNTRPNAVSQPANFNHASEVQPHQSPGSPNTGNPKLDQKYQQQQDKLIAKQNQEHQQLQQRQDAEHQRATQQAANDERKQQMEQQHQQQTQQMEQRHTAQQQQLQQRQPENHGAENHGGEHPR
;
A
#
# COMPACT_ATOMS: atom_id res chain seq x y z
N MET A 1 16.34 64.13 -22.72
CA MET A 1 17.09 62.89 -22.97
C MET A 1 17.37 62.20 -21.63
N ARG A 2 16.72 61.07 -21.37
CA ARG A 2 17.03 60.16 -20.24
C ARG A 2 16.79 58.73 -20.74
N THR A 3 17.86 57.99 -20.95
CA THR A 3 17.86 56.58 -21.34
C THR A 3 17.85 55.70 -20.08
N LYS A 4 17.01 54.65 -20.06
CA LYS A 4 17.05 53.55 -19.09
C LYS A 4 17.55 52.29 -19.80
N PRO A 5 18.54 51.55 -19.29
CA PRO A 5 18.87 50.23 -19.82
C PRO A 5 17.91 49.19 -19.22
N SER A 6 17.38 48.33 -20.07
CA SER A 6 16.55 47.17 -19.72
C SER A 6 17.23 45.91 -20.26
N ILE A 7 16.96 44.78 -19.61
CA ILE A 7 17.18 43.42 -20.12
C ILE A 7 18.63 42.93 -20.00
N ARG A 8 19.14 42.88 -18.76
CA ARG A 8 20.22 41.97 -18.36
C ARG A 8 19.68 41.09 -17.24
N ASN A 9 18.70 40.24 -17.52
CA ASN A 9 18.15 39.24 -16.57
C ASN A 9 17.34 38.14 -17.30
N LEU A 10 17.75 37.77 -18.52
CA LEU A 10 17.04 36.77 -19.33
C LEU A 10 17.82 35.45 -19.47
N LEU A 11 18.73 35.15 -18.54
CA LEU A 11 19.60 33.97 -18.60
C LEU A 11 19.71 33.17 -17.28
N LEU A 12 18.76 33.31 -16.35
CA LEU A 12 18.79 32.53 -15.09
C LEU A 12 17.45 31.84 -14.75
N GLY A 13 16.69 31.44 -15.78
CA GLY A 13 15.36 30.84 -15.61
C GLY A 13 15.17 29.46 -16.22
N PHE A 14 16.24 28.79 -16.66
CA PHE A 14 16.11 27.55 -17.45
C PHE A 14 16.90 26.34 -16.94
N LEU A 15 17.39 26.35 -15.69
CA LEU A 15 18.26 25.28 -15.18
C LEU A 15 17.85 24.70 -13.82
N LEU A 16 16.54 24.64 -13.53
CA LEU A 16 16.00 23.98 -12.32
C LEU A 16 14.84 23.00 -12.63
N ALA A 17 14.71 22.55 -13.88
CA ALA A 17 13.62 21.69 -14.31
C ALA A 17 14.03 20.20 -14.45
N VAL A 18 14.65 19.58 -13.44
CA VAL A 18 14.66 18.10 -13.32
C VAL A 18 14.86 17.68 -11.85
N ILE A 19 13.84 17.76 -11.00
CA ILE A 19 13.66 16.80 -9.89
C ILE A 19 12.14 16.60 -9.73
N SER A 20 11.55 15.78 -10.60
CA SER A 20 10.20 15.28 -10.37
C SER A 20 10.30 14.15 -9.35
N SER A 21 10.10 14.47 -8.07
CA SER A 21 9.88 13.47 -7.03
C SER A 21 8.56 12.76 -7.34
N THR A 22 8.62 11.53 -7.83
CA THR A 22 7.45 10.65 -7.93
C THR A 22 7.05 10.23 -6.51
N ALA A 23 6.07 10.92 -5.93
CA ALA A 23 5.37 10.43 -4.75
C ALA A 23 4.38 9.35 -5.20
N PHE A 24 4.65 8.09 -4.86
CA PHE A 24 3.72 6.99 -5.09
C PHE A 24 2.56 7.12 -4.10
N ALA A 25 1.33 7.34 -4.59
CA ALA A 25 0.13 7.19 -3.78
C ALA A 25 -0.10 5.70 -3.51
N GLN A 26 -0.06 5.26 -2.25
CA GLN A 26 -0.47 3.90 -1.87
C GLN A 26 -1.99 3.77 -2.09
N ILE A 27 -2.36 2.95 -3.07
CA ILE A 27 -3.75 2.59 -3.38
C ILE A 27 -4.25 1.66 -2.28
N GLY A 28 -5.13 2.15 -1.40
CA GLY A 28 -5.78 1.32 -0.37
C GLY A 28 -6.97 0.56 -0.96
N ILE A 29 -6.83 -0.75 -1.14
CA ILE A 29 -7.95 -1.66 -1.44
C ILE A 29 -8.80 -1.81 -0.18
N SER A 30 -10.10 -1.49 -0.19
CA SER A 30 -11.01 -1.68 0.95
C SER A 30 -11.91 -2.91 0.77
N VAL A 31 -11.87 -3.87 1.69
CA VAL A 31 -12.67 -5.12 1.69
C VAL A 31 -13.60 -5.17 2.92
N SER A 32 -14.85 -5.61 2.76
CA SER A 32 -15.85 -5.63 3.85
C SER A 32 -15.71 -6.80 4.84
N PHE A 33 -14.87 -7.78 4.54
CA PHE A 33 -14.57 -8.92 5.42
C PHE A 33 -13.07 -9.20 5.42
N GLY A 34 -12.56 -9.77 6.51
CA GLY A 34 -11.13 -9.90 6.75
C GLY A 34 -10.46 -10.95 5.87
N PRO A 35 -9.14 -10.82 5.64
CA PRO A 35 -8.36 -11.88 5.02
C PRO A 35 -8.43 -13.19 5.83
N PRO A 36 -8.30 -14.36 5.18
CA PRO A 36 -8.18 -15.62 5.90
C PRO A 36 -6.99 -15.59 6.87
N ALA A 37 -7.03 -16.42 7.91
CA ALA A 37 -5.89 -16.61 8.80
C ALA A 37 -4.65 -17.09 8.03
N LEU A 38 -3.45 -16.76 8.53
CA LEU A 38 -2.20 -17.19 7.94
C LEU A 38 -2.08 -18.72 7.96
N PRO A 39 -1.85 -19.38 6.80
CA PRO A 39 -1.62 -20.80 6.74
C PRO A 39 -0.30 -21.17 7.43
N VAL A 40 -0.17 -22.45 7.71
CA VAL A 40 1.01 -23.00 8.36
C VAL A 40 1.80 -23.77 7.32
N TYR A 41 3.07 -23.39 7.16
CA TYR A 41 3.98 -23.96 6.17
C TYR A 41 5.41 -23.85 6.70
N THR A 42 6.36 -24.48 6.01
CA THR A 42 7.80 -24.37 6.32
C THR A 42 8.51 -23.47 5.32
N GLN A 43 9.61 -22.84 5.74
CA GLN A 43 10.44 -22.04 4.84
C GLN A 43 11.22 -22.98 3.90
N PRO A 44 11.18 -22.78 2.57
CA PRO A 44 12.04 -23.50 1.63
C PRO A 44 13.51 -23.14 1.90
N LEU A 45 14.42 -24.00 1.45
CA LEU A 45 15.86 -23.75 1.58
C LEU A 45 16.24 -22.46 0.88
N CYS A 46 17.05 -21.62 1.53
CA CYS A 46 17.55 -20.39 0.94
C CYS A 46 18.37 -20.69 -0.35
N PRO A 47 18.04 -20.06 -1.49
CA PRO A 47 18.69 -20.29 -2.77
C PRO A 47 20.19 -19.96 -2.81
N GLY A 48 20.65 -19.04 -1.96
CA GLY A 48 22.01 -18.54 -1.97
C GLY A 48 22.19 -17.29 -1.11
N ASP A 49 23.42 -16.77 -1.10
CA ASP A 49 23.77 -15.55 -0.38
C ASP A 49 23.04 -14.31 -0.92
N GLY A 50 22.78 -13.33 -0.05
CA GLY A 50 22.11 -12.06 -0.33
C GLY A 50 20.59 -12.13 -0.45
N TYR A 51 20.00 -13.32 -0.44
CA TYR A 51 18.55 -13.50 -0.41
C TYR A 51 17.98 -13.22 0.98
N ILE A 52 16.91 -12.44 1.04
CA ILE A 52 16.14 -12.13 2.25
C ILE A 52 14.76 -12.76 2.13
N TRP A 53 14.27 -13.33 3.23
CA TRP A 53 12.96 -13.96 3.25
C TRP A 53 11.86 -12.90 3.14
N THR A 54 10.92 -13.08 2.21
CA THR A 54 9.69 -12.29 2.13
C THR A 54 8.52 -13.21 2.44
N PRO A 55 7.75 -12.97 3.51
CA PRO A 55 6.71 -13.90 3.94
C PRO A 55 5.50 -13.86 2.99
N GLY A 56 4.79 -14.99 2.92
CA GLY A 56 3.54 -15.07 2.17
C GLY A 56 2.41 -14.30 2.87
N TYR A 57 1.44 -13.84 2.08
CA TYR A 57 0.30 -13.06 2.56
C TYR A 57 -0.93 -13.28 1.67
N TRP A 58 -2.11 -12.98 2.21
CA TRP A 58 -3.34 -12.94 1.43
C TRP A 58 -3.42 -11.60 0.70
N ALA A 59 -3.48 -11.60 -0.62
CA ALA A 59 -3.81 -10.44 -1.43
C ALA A 59 -5.29 -10.48 -1.84
N TRP A 60 -5.85 -9.35 -2.26
CA TRP A 60 -7.23 -9.27 -2.74
C TRP A 60 -7.27 -9.12 -4.26
N ASP A 61 -8.11 -9.90 -4.92
CA ASP A 61 -8.41 -9.73 -6.33
C ASP A 61 -9.81 -9.14 -6.50
N ALA A 62 -9.86 -7.85 -6.82
CA ALA A 62 -11.13 -7.13 -7.00
C ALA A 62 -11.95 -7.67 -8.18
N ASP A 63 -11.31 -8.20 -9.22
CA ASP A 63 -12.00 -8.74 -10.40
C ASP A 63 -12.79 -10.01 -10.07
N TYR A 64 -12.35 -10.73 -9.04
CA TYR A 64 -12.98 -11.98 -8.60
C TYR A 64 -13.69 -11.86 -7.25
N GLY A 65 -13.52 -10.75 -6.54
CA GLY A 65 -14.06 -10.56 -5.19
C GLY A 65 -13.61 -11.67 -4.24
N ASP A 66 -12.32 -12.03 -4.27
CA ASP A 66 -11.75 -13.10 -3.46
C ASP A 66 -10.32 -12.79 -3.02
N TYR A 67 -9.93 -13.36 -1.88
CA TYR A 67 -8.54 -13.38 -1.46
C TYR A 67 -7.78 -14.45 -2.25
N TYR A 68 -6.50 -14.20 -2.52
CA TYR A 68 -5.58 -15.21 -3.05
C TYR A 68 -4.27 -15.17 -2.28
N TRP A 69 -3.66 -16.34 -2.11
CA TRP A 69 -2.40 -16.46 -1.40
C TRP A 69 -1.24 -16.09 -2.32
N VAL A 70 -0.42 -15.15 -1.89
CA VAL A 70 0.90 -14.88 -2.48
C VAL A 70 1.92 -15.70 -1.68
N PRO A 71 2.59 -16.69 -2.29
CA PRO A 71 3.54 -17.52 -1.56
C PRO A 71 4.67 -16.73 -0.90
N GLY A 72 5.18 -17.24 0.23
CA GLY A 72 6.44 -16.73 0.77
C GLY A 72 7.59 -17.11 -0.14
N THR A 73 8.55 -16.22 -0.35
CA THR A 73 9.69 -16.48 -1.23
C THR A 73 10.94 -15.76 -0.77
N TRP A 74 12.11 -16.30 -1.12
CA TRP A 74 13.37 -15.59 -0.96
C TRP A 74 13.55 -14.57 -2.10
N VAL A 75 13.99 -13.36 -1.77
CA VAL A 75 14.20 -12.26 -2.73
C VAL A 75 15.54 -11.58 -2.46
N LEU A 76 16.28 -11.25 -3.51
CA LEU A 76 17.48 -10.42 -3.39
C LEU A 76 17.08 -8.99 -3.01
N ALA A 77 17.75 -8.42 -2.00
CA ALA A 77 17.56 -7.01 -1.66
C ALA A 77 17.97 -6.12 -2.85
N PRO A 78 17.20 -5.06 -3.17
CA PRO A 78 17.52 -4.16 -4.28
C PRO A 78 18.79 -3.34 -4.06
N GLU A 79 19.11 -3.01 -2.80
CA GLU A 79 20.38 -2.38 -2.43
C GLU A 79 20.90 -2.99 -1.12
N VAL A 80 22.21 -2.92 -0.91
CA VAL A 80 22.86 -3.35 0.35
C VAL A 80 22.33 -2.51 1.50
N GLY A 81 22.04 -3.15 2.64
CA GLY A 81 21.48 -2.49 3.81
C GLY A 81 19.95 -2.46 3.84
N TYR A 82 19.27 -2.82 2.74
CA TYR A 82 17.81 -2.85 2.72
C TYR A 82 17.26 -4.15 3.29
N LEU A 83 16.17 -4.02 4.03
CA LEU A 83 15.35 -5.08 4.58
C LEU A 83 13.92 -4.95 4.04
N TRP A 84 13.20 -6.06 4.03
CA TRP A 84 11.82 -6.09 3.58
C TRP A 84 10.86 -5.82 4.73
N THR A 85 9.96 -4.85 4.55
CA THR A 85 8.78 -4.64 5.39
C THR A 85 7.59 -5.35 4.72
N PRO A 86 6.99 -6.37 5.35
CA PRO A 86 5.83 -7.07 4.80
C PRO A 86 4.63 -6.13 4.58
N GLY A 87 3.88 -6.37 3.51
CA GLY A 87 2.56 -5.78 3.38
C GLY A 87 1.61 -6.33 4.43
N TRP A 88 0.56 -5.61 4.78
CA TRP A 88 -0.37 -6.01 5.84
C TRP A 88 -1.76 -5.44 5.64
N TRP A 89 -2.77 -6.11 6.20
CA TRP A 89 -4.15 -5.63 6.21
C TRP A 89 -4.45 -4.89 7.51
N GLY A 90 -4.94 -3.67 7.41
CA GLY A 90 -5.43 -2.88 8.53
C GLY A 90 -6.92 -2.65 8.46
N TRP A 91 -7.64 -2.82 9.57
CA TRP A 91 -9.03 -2.40 9.67
C TRP A 91 -9.10 -0.89 9.86
N GLY A 92 -9.75 -0.19 8.93
CA GLY A 92 -9.92 1.27 8.96
C GLY A 92 -11.33 1.67 8.53
N GLY A 93 -12.04 2.41 9.39
CA GLY A 93 -13.40 2.87 9.11
C GLY A 93 -14.39 1.70 8.98
N SER A 94 -14.73 1.35 7.74
CA SER A 94 -15.73 0.31 7.39
C SER A 94 -15.16 -0.90 6.66
N GLY A 95 -13.84 -1.01 6.49
CA GLY A 95 -13.24 -2.12 5.74
C GLY A 95 -11.76 -2.36 6.05
N PHE A 96 -11.24 -3.43 5.45
CA PHE A 96 -9.83 -3.82 5.49
C PHE A 96 -9.07 -3.14 4.37
N LEU A 97 -8.04 -2.38 4.72
CA LEU A 97 -7.13 -1.67 3.83
C LEU A 97 -5.80 -2.42 3.73
N PHE A 98 -5.33 -2.67 2.51
CA PHE A 98 -4.00 -3.26 2.31
C PHE A 98 -2.91 -2.18 2.27
N HIS A 99 -1.94 -2.29 3.16
CA HIS A 99 -0.70 -1.53 3.15
C HIS A 99 0.35 -2.32 2.37
N GLN A 100 0.82 -1.76 1.25
CA GLN A 100 1.81 -2.42 0.41
C GLN A 100 3.17 -2.51 1.13
N GLY A 101 3.81 -3.67 1.05
CA GLY A 101 5.16 -3.87 1.56
C GLY A 101 6.22 -3.14 0.73
N TYR A 102 7.38 -2.91 1.34
CA TYR A 102 8.46 -2.12 0.74
C TYR A 102 9.84 -2.53 1.28
N TRP A 103 10.88 -2.18 0.52
CA TRP A 103 12.26 -2.26 0.97
C TRP A 103 12.67 -0.93 1.62
N GLY A 104 13.25 -0.99 2.82
CA GLY A 104 13.84 0.17 3.51
C GLY A 104 15.14 -0.18 4.24
N SER A 105 15.90 0.83 4.68
CA SER A 105 17.10 0.67 5.55
C SER A 105 16.80 0.00 6.88
N GLN A 106 15.53 0.02 7.28
CA GLN A 106 14.99 -0.63 8.46
C GLN A 106 13.59 -1.17 8.15
N VAL A 107 13.17 -2.17 8.92
CA VAL A 107 11.82 -2.73 8.83
C VAL A 107 10.85 -1.81 9.57
N GLY A 108 9.82 -1.34 8.87
CA GLY A 108 8.76 -0.51 9.44
C GLY A 108 7.61 -1.33 10.02
N PHE A 109 6.51 -0.66 10.33
CA PHE A 109 5.34 -1.30 10.92
C PHE A 109 4.61 -2.16 9.88
N TYR A 110 4.41 -3.44 10.21
CA TYR A 110 3.66 -4.38 9.38
C TYR A 110 2.42 -4.95 10.09
N GLY A 111 1.74 -4.10 10.88
CA GLY A 111 0.48 -4.45 11.53
C GLY A 111 0.63 -5.29 12.82
N GLY A 112 1.85 -5.52 13.31
CA GLY A 112 2.06 -6.42 14.45
C GLY A 112 1.87 -7.90 14.10
N ILE A 113 1.74 -8.25 12.82
CA ILE A 113 1.38 -9.59 12.35
C ILE A 113 2.58 -10.54 12.44
N SER A 114 2.42 -11.67 13.11
CA SER A 114 3.44 -12.72 13.17
C SER A 114 3.40 -13.59 11.91
N TYR A 115 4.08 -13.12 10.86
CA TYR A 115 4.26 -13.85 9.59
C TYR A 115 5.18 -15.06 9.70
N GLY A 116 5.99 -15.16 10.75
CA GLY A 116 6.97 -16.21 10.98
C GLY A 116 8.32 -15.94 10.30
N PHE A 117 9.26 -16.88 10.48
CA PHE A 117 10.59 -16.86 9.84
C PHE A 117 11.37 -15.54 9.99
N GLY A 118 11.26 -14.93 11.17
CA GLY A 118 11.94 -13.68 11.51
C GLY A 118 11.00 -12.48 11.59
N TYR A 119 9.77 -12.59 11.08
CA TYR A 119 8.74 -11.56 11.21
C TYR A 119 7.73 -11.97 12.27
N PHE A 120 7.98 -11.57 13.52
CA PHE A 120 7.16 -12.01 14.66
C PHE A 120 6.23 -10.92 15.21
N GLY A 121 6.09 -9.81 14.47
CA GLY A 121 5.21 -8.69 14.79
C GLY A 121 5.95 -7.36 14.89
N ASN A 122 7.27 -7.39 15.05
CA ASN A 122 8.15 -6.22 15.06
C ASN A 122 9.48 -6.56 14.38
N GLY A 123 10.03 -5.61 13.62
CA GLY A 123 11.35 -5.75 12.99
C GLY A 123 11.54 -7.03 12.15
N TYR A 124 12.80 -7.47 12.01
CA TYR A 124 13.17 -8.72 11.37
C TYR A 124 14.33 -9.42 12.09
N GLU A 125 14.09 -10.65 12.55
CA GLU A 125 15.02 -11.45 13.36
C GLU A 125 15.76 -12.53 12.55
N GLY A 126 15.48 -12.62 11.24
CA GLY A 126 16.08 -13.64 10.37
C GLY A 126 17.53 -13.35 9.98
N GLY A 127 18.00 -12.12 10.12
CA GLY A 127 19.38 -11.76 9.81
C GLY A 127 19.63 -10.26 9.91
N ARG A 128 20.84 -9.85 9.59
CA ARG A 128 21.26 -8.44 9.63
C ARG A 128 22.35 -8.16 8.61
N TRP A 129 22.41 -6.92 8.13
CA TRP A 129 23.54 -6.46 7.33
C TRP A 129 24.75 -6.16 8.22
N ASP A 130 25.93 -6.62 7.81
CA ASP A 130 27.21 -6.31 8.45
C ASP A 130 28.31 -6.30 7.39
N GLY A 131 29.11 -5.23 7.34
CA GLY A 131 30.19 -5.08 6.36
C GLY A 131 29.76 -5.18 4.90
N GLY A 132 28.50 -4.91 4.57
CA GLY A 132 27.94 -5.03 3.23
C GLY A 132 27.47 -6.45 2.83
N HIS A 133 27.52 -7.41 3.76
CA HIS A 133 27.00 -8.77 3.58
C HIS A 133 25.81 -9.01 4.50
N PHE A 134 24.84 -9.80 4.04
CA PHE A 134 23.66 -10.12 4.84
C PHE A 134 23.91 -11.37 5.69
N PHE A 135 24.11 -11.23 6.99
CA PHE A 135 24.34 -12.36 7.89
C PHE A 135 23.02 -13.03 8.28
N TYR A 136 22.98 -14.36 8.20
CA TYR A 136 21.77 -15.15 8.47
C TYR A 136 21.74 -15.71 9.90
N ASN A 137 20.61 -15.55 10.59
CA ASN A 137 20.35 -16.21 11.87
C ASN A 137 19.87 -17.66 11.64
N ARG A 138 20.69 -18.65 11.98
CA ARG A 138 20.36 -20.07 11.70
C ARG A 138 19.27 -20.63 12.61
N THR A 139 18.91 -19.94 13.69
CA THR A 139 17.79 -20.35 14.55
C THR A 139 16.44 -19.99 13.93
N VAL A 140 16.43 -19.12 12.91
CA VAL A 140 15.22 -18.57 12.29
C VAL A 140 15.08 -19.02 10.84
N ASN A 141 16.17 -18.99 10.08
CA ASN A 141 16.17 -19.20 8.64
C ASN A 141 16.67 -20.61 8.24
N ASN A 142 16.00 -21.22 7.27
CA ASN A 142 16.36 -22.48 6.64
C ASN A 142 17.44 -22.25 5.56
N ILE A 143 18.71 -22.39 5.95
CA ILE A 143 19.87 -22.10 5.11
C ILE A 143 20.81 -23.31 5.00
N ASN A 144 21.49 -23.42 3.85
CA ASN A 144 22.58 -24.39 3.68
C ASN A 144 23.93 -23.76 4.03
N VAL A 145 24.46 -24.11 5.20
CA VAL A 145 25.74 -23.59 5.72
C VAL A 145 26.97 -24.05 4.94
N THR A 146 26.82 -25.05 4.06
CA THR A 146 27.88 -25.44 3.12
C THR A 146 28.10 -24.38 2.05
N ASN A 147 27.06 -23.61 1.70
CA ASN A 147 27.10 -22.60 0.64
C ASN A 147 27.02 -21.16 1.17
N ILE A 148 26.43 -20.96 2.35
CA ILE A 148 26.26 -19.66 2.99
C ILE A 148 27.10 -19.64 4.27
N HIS A 149 28.14 -18.81 4.32
CA HIS A 149 29.12 -18.80 5.41
C HIS A 149 28.93 -17.62 6.38
N ASN A 150 28.30 -16.56 5.92
CA ASN A 150 27.84 -15.39 6.66
C ASN A 150 26.63 -15.75 7.53
N THR A 151 26.88 -16.49 8.61
CA THR A 151 25.82 -17.00 9.49
C THR A 151 26.15 -16.77 10.96
N TYR A 152 25.14 -16.68 11.80
CA TYR A 152 25.26 -16.61 13.25
C TYR A 152 24.08 -17.32 13.91
N ASN A 153 24.18 -17.52 15.24
CA ASN A 153 23.13 -18.10 16.05
C ASN A 153 22.73 -17.13 17.15
N THR A 154 21.49 -16.65 17.10
CA THR A 154 20.89 -15.90 18.21
C THR A 154 19.53 -16.51 18.51
N THR A 155 19.34 -16.98 19.73
CA THR A 155 18.05 -17.53 20.16
C THR A 155 17.04 -16.40 20.27
N ILE A 156 15.96 -16.52 19.51
CA ILE A 156 14.85 -15.57 19.55
C ILE A 156 13.79 -16.13 20.49
N VAL A 157 13.60 -15.47 21.63
CA VAL A 157 12.58 -15.83 22.61
C VAL A 157 11.40 -14.90 22.43
N HIS A 158 10.38 -15.34 21.70
CA HIS A 158 9.09 -14.66 21.68
C HIS A 158 8.21 -15.24 22.79
N ASN A 159 7.81 -14.39 23.74
CA ASN A 159 6.91 -14.74 24.84
C ASN A 159 5.44 -14.92 24.38
N THR A 160 5.20 -14.86 23.07
CA THR A 160 3.91 -15.11 22.45
C THR A 160 3.71 -16.61 22.33
N THR A 161 3.30 -17.26 23.42
CA THR A 161 2.98 -18.70 23.50
C THR A 161 1.79 -19.12 22.63
N VAL A 162 1.23 -18.18 21.84
CA VAL A 162 0.25 -18.44 20.79
C VAL A 162 0.72 -17.68 19.55
N ILE A 163 1.24 -18.38 18.53
CA ILE A 163 1.29 -17.82 17.17
C ILE A 163 -0.19 -17.68 16.76
N ASN A 164 -0.80 -16.54 17.05
CA ASN A 164 -2.14 -16.25 16.55
C ASN A 164 -2.00 -16.12 15.04
N ARG A 165 -2.73 -16.95 14.28
CA ARG A 165 -2.66 -16.95 12.81
C ARG A 165 -3.44 -15.78 12.21
N VAL A 166 -3.60 -14.70 12.97
CA VAL A 166 -4.32 -13.51 12.55
C VAL A 166 -3.49 -12.81 11.48
N SER A 167 -4.15 -12.40 10.39
CA SER A 167 -3.51 -11.85 9.19
C SER A 167 -3.82 -10.36 8.97
N TYR A 168 -4.37 -9.70 10.00
CA TYR A 168 -4.75 -8.29 9.95
C TYR A 168 -4.62 -7.60 11.31
N ASN A 169 -4.48 -6.28 11.27
CA ASN A 169 -4.42 -5.39 12.43
C ASN A 169 -5.74 -4.63 12.59
N GLY A 170 -6.16 -4.43 13.84
CA GLY A 170 -7.37 -3.69 14.20
C GLY A 170 -8.67 -4.44 13.86
N GLY A 171 -9.80 -3.84 14.25
CA GLY A 171 -11.12 -4.44 14.06
C GLY A 171 -11.37 -5.65 14.94
N ASN A 172 -12.56 -6.24 14.83
CA ASN A 172 -12.92 -7.41 15.63
C ASN A 172 -12.07 -8.62 15.22
N GLY A 173 -11.42 -9.28 16.19
CA GLY A 173 -10.56 -10.45 15.96
C GLY A 173 -9.18 -10.14 15.37
N GLY A 174 -8.85 -8.86 15.15
CA GLY A 174 -7.54 -8.43 14.65
C GLY A 174 -6.50 -8.25 15.73
N ILE A 175 -5.26 -8.00 15.29
CA ILE A 175 -4.16 -7.67 16.20
C ILE A 175 -4.28 -6.21 16.64
N GLU A 176 -4.27 -5.95 17.94
CA GLU A 176 -4.31 -4.59 18.51
C GLU A 176 -2.90 -3.99 18.70
N ALA A 177 -2.05 -4.09 17.67
CA ALA A 177 -0.71 -3.50 17.69
C ALA A 177 -0.73 -2.08 17.12
N ARG A 178 0.20 -1.24 17.60
CA ARG A 178 0.43 0.11 17.06
C ARG A 178 1.90 0.26 16.70
N ALA A 179 2.18 1.03 15.66
CA ALA A 179 3.53 1.38 15.28
C ALA A 179 4.26 2.06 16.45
N THR A 180 5.50 1.67 16.65
CA THR A 180 6.43 2.40 17.51
C THR A 180 6.93 3.65 16.79
N SER A 181 7.46 4.62 17.54
CA SER A 181 8.05 5.83 16.92
C SER A 181 9.20 5.52 15.95
N GLN A 182 9.93 4.42 16.17
CA GLN A 182 10.97 3.96 15.24
C GLN A 182 10.37 3.42 13.95
N GLU A 183 9.31 2.63 14.02
CA GLU A 183 8.62 2.10 12.84
C GLU A 183 7.90 3.20 12.05
N GLU A 184 7.33 4.21 12.73
CA GLU A 184 6.79 5.40 12.07
C GLU A 184 7.88 6.23 11.36
N ALA A 185 9.07 6.31 11.97
CA ALA A 185 10.22 6.95 11.32
C ALA A 185 10.67 6.15 10.09
N ALA A 186 10.74 4.82 10.21
CA ALA A 186 11.04 3.93 9.11
C ALA A 186 10.06 4.09 7.94
N GLU A 187 8.77 4.30 8.20
CA GLU A 187 7.75 4.52 7.17
C GLU A 187 7.90 5.87 6.43
N ARG A 188 8.59 6.86 7.03
CA ARG A 188 8.83 8.17 6.41
C ARG A 188 10.15 8.25 5.64
N GLU A 189 10.99 7.23 5.74
CA GLU A 189 12.26 7.15 5.01
C GLU A 189 12.06 6.86 3.52
N ARG A 190 13.16 6.94 2.75
CA ARG A 190 13.14 6.51 1.35
C ARG A 190 12.89 5.00 1.29
N HIS A 191 11.87 4.62 0.51
CA HIS A 191 11.58 3.22 0.23
C HIS A 191 11.78 2.87 -1.23
N ILE A 192 11.92 1.57 -1.48
CA ILE A 192 11.81 0.98 -2.80
C ILE A 192 10.61 0.06 -2.78
N ALA A 193 9.72 0.22 -3.77
CA ALA A 193 8.58 -0.66 -3.98
C ALA A 193 9.05 -2.12 -4.20
N PRO A 194 8.14 -3.12 -4.19
CA PRO A 194 8.51 -4.48 -4.55
C PRO A 194 9.30 -4.52 -5.87
N VAL A 195 10.39 -5.30 -5.93
CA VAL A 195 11.19 -5.41 -7.15
C VAL A 195 10.43 -6.18 -8.23
N ALA A 196 10.83 -6.06 -9.50
CA ALA A 196 10.16 -6.71 -10.62
C ALA A 196 9.94 -8.23 -10.43
N ALA A 197 10.89 -8.92 -9.78
CA ALA A 197 10.73 -10.34 -9.45
C ALA A 197 9.58 -10.61 -8.47
N GLN A 198 9.36 -9.73 -7.49
CA GLN A 198 8.21 -9.81 -6.59
C GLN A 198 6.90 -9.46 -7.29
N GLU A 199 6.89 -8.48 -8.20
CA GLU A 199 5.70 -8.15 -8.99
C GLU A 199 5.30 -9.31 -9.90
N GLN A 200 6.26 -9.96 -10.56
CA GLN A 200 6.02 -11.18 -11.35
C GLN A 200 5.47 -12.31 -10.46
N HIS A 201 6.00 -12.49 -9.26
CA HIS A 201 5.52 -13.49 -8.31
C HIS A 201 4.07 -13.23 -7.87
N LEU A 202 3.72 -11.97 -7.58
CA LEU A 202 2.35 -11.54 -7.28
C LEU A 202 1.40 -11.84 -8.45
N GLN A 203 1.79 -11.50 -9.68
CA GLN A 203 0.96 -11.73 -10.86
C GLN A 203 0.77 -13.23 -11.16
N ALA A 204 1.81 -14.03 -10.97
CA ALA A 204 1.73 -15.49 -11.07
C ALA A 204 0.80 -16.08 -9.99
N ALA A 205 0.85 -15.57 -8.76
CA ALA A 205 -0.06 -15.98 -7.70
C ALA A 205 -1.52 -15.61 -8.04
N ARG A 206 -1.75 -14.37 -8.46
CA ARG A 206 -3.07 -13.84 -8.82
C ARG A 206 -3.74 -14.63 -9.95
N SER A 207 -2.95 -15.01 -10.96
CA SER A 207 -3.44 -15.76 -12.11
C SER A 207 -3.67 -17.25 -11.85
N ASN A 208 -3.24 -17.78 -10.69
CA ASN A 208 -3.42 -19.18 -10.33
C ASN A 208 -4.72 -19.40 -9.52
N PRO A 209 -5.76 -20.05 -10.08
CA PRO A 209 -7.02 -20.25 -9.38
C PRO A 209 -6.90 -21.12 -8.11
N GLN A 210 -5.90 -22.01 -8.02
CA GLN A 210 -5.70 -22.85 -6.84
C GLN A 210 -5.23 -22.06 -5.61
N LEU A 211 -4.75 -20.83 -5.80
CA LEU A 211 -4.32 -19.96 -4.72
C LEU A 211 -5.44 -19.09 -4.15
N ARG A 212 -6.62 -19.12 -4.77
CA ARG A 212 -7.81 -18.43 -4.27
C ARG A 212 -8.29 -19.04 -2.95
N ALA A 213 -8.62 -18.20 -1.98
CA ALA A 213 -9.10 -18.60 -0.67
C ALA A 213 -10.39 -19.43 -0.78
N SER A 214 -11.31 -19.07 -1.69
CA SER A 214 -12.50 -19.87 -1.97
C SER A 214 -12.21 -21.27 -2.53
N THR A 215 -11.05 -21.47 -3.16
CA THR A 215 -10.65 -22.77 -3.72
C THR A 215 -9.87 -23.60 -2.71
N ASN A 216 -8.93 -22.98 -2.00
CA ASN A 216 -8.04 -23.68 -1.08
C ASN A 216 -8.48 -23.67 0.39
N GLN A 217 -9.56 -22.95 0.71
CA GLN A 217 -10.15 -22.89 2.05
C GLN A 217 -9.16 -22.47 3.14
N GLY A 218 -8.25 -21.55 2.81
CA GLY A 218 -7.21 -21.07 3.71
C GLY A 218 -5.97 -21.96 3.81
N LYS A 219 -5.89 -23.07 3.04
CA LYS A 219 -4.76 -23.99 2.98
C LYS A 219 -4.19 -24.06 1.55
N PRO A 220 -3.36 -23.07 1.12
CA PRO A 220 -2.85 -23.02 -0.24
C PRO A 220 -1.94 -24.22 -0.56
N PRO A 221 -2.09 -24.84 -1.75
CA PRO A 221 -1.22 -25.94 -2.18
C PRO A 221 0.22 -25.48 -2.50
N ILE A 222 0.43 -24.18 -2.68
CA ILE A 222 1.73 -23.54 -2.89
C ILE A 222 1.79 -22.41 -1.86
N ALA A 223 2.31 -22.70 -0.67
CA ALA A 223 2.42 -21.75 0.43
C ALA A 223 3.73 -20.95 0.39
N ALA A 224 4.80 -21.55 -0.10
CA ALA A 224 6.09 -20.91 -0.29
C ALA A 224 6.88 -21.50 -1.46
N THR A 225 7.81 -20.71 -2.01
CA THR A 225 8.71 -21.07 -3.11
C THR A 225 10.13 -20.63 -2.79
N ALA A 226 11.15 -21.38 -3.25
CA ALA A 226 12.52 -20.94 -3.02
C ALA A 226 12.85 -19.64 -3.78
N ARG A 227 12.31 -19.44 -5.00
CA ARG A 227 12.51 -18.21 -5.78
C ARG A 227 11.21 -17.62 -6.30
N PRO A 228 11.18 -16.31 -6.61
CA PRO A 228 9.99 -15.66 -7.15
C PRO A 228 9.64 -16.25 -8.52
N GLY A 229 8.39 -16.69 -8.66
CA GLY A 229 7.85 -17.22 -9.93
C GLY A 229 7.98 -18.75 -10.09
N GLU A 230 8.65 -19.45 -9.19
CA GLU A 230 8.80 -20.91 -9.22
C GLU A 230 7.61 -21.64 -8.54
N PHE A 231 6.42 -21.56 -9.14
CA PHE A 231 5.18 -22.18 -8.61
C PHE A 231 5.07 -23.70 -8.87
N SER A 232 6.16 -24.35 -9.28
CA SER A 232 6.22 -25.80 -9.52
C SER A 232 7.64 -26.32 -9.29
N GLY A 233 7.77 -27.61 -9.02
CA GLY A 233 9.06 -28.27 -8.78
C GLY A 233 9.26 -28.67 -7.31
N HIS A 234 10.48 -29.08 -6.99
CA HIS A 234 10.84 -29.66 -5.69
C HIS A 234 10.98 -28.63 -4.56
N ASP A 235 11.22 -27.37 -4.92
CA ASP A 235 11.42 -26.26 -3.98
C ASP A 235 10.11 -25.54 -3.59
N VAL A 236 8.97 -26.07 -4.03
CA VAL A 236 7.64 -25.58 -3.65
C VAL A 236 7.19 -26.26 -2.38
N VAL A 237 6.77 -25.45 -1.41
CA VAL A 237 6.25 -25.91 -0.12
C VAL A 237 4.75 -25.67 -0.08
N ALA A 238 3.98 -26.72 0.21
CA ALA A 238 2.54 -26.63 0.46
C ALA A 238 2.25 -26.20 1.91
N ALA A 239 1.09 -25.59 2.15
CA ALA A 239 0.60 -25.42 3.51
C ALA A 239 0.27 -26.79 4.11
N HIS A 240 0.74 -27.06 5.33
CA HIS A 240 0.34 -28.25 6.06
C HIS A 240 -1.05 -28.08 6.69
N GLU A 241 -1.38 -26.86 7.12
CA GLU A 241 -2.64 -26.51 7.79
C GLU A 241 -3.14 -25.12 7.37
N ALA A 242 -4.46 -24.93 7.41
CA ALA A 242 -5.06 -23.60 7.41
C ALA A 242 -4.86 -22.95 8.80
N GLY A 243 -4.77 -21.61 8.85
CA GLY A 243 -4.63 -20.90 10.13
C GLY A 243 -5.90 -20.91 10.99
N ALA A 244 -7.06 -20.98 10.35
CA ALA A 244 -8.39 -21.10 10.92
C ALA A 244 -9.36 -21.55 9.81
N PRO A 245 -10.57 -22.03 10.14
CA PRO A 245 -11.61 -22.25 9.13
C PRO A 245 -11.88 -20.98 8.33
N TYR A 246 -11.81 -21.09 7.00
CA TYR A 246 -12.18 -20.00 6.12
C TYR A 246 -13.70 -20.00 5.92
N HIS A 247 -14.35 -18.86 6.22
CA HIS A 247 -15.77 -18.66 6.01
C HIS A 247 -15.98 -17.57 4.96
N SER A 248 -16.47 -17.95 3.78
CA SER A 248 -16.78 -17.02 2.69
C SER A 248 -18.15 -16.35 2.83
N ASP A 249 -18.86 -16.57 3.95
CA ASP A 249 -20.29 -16.20 4.11
C ASP A 249 -20.56 -14.68 4.10
N ASN A 250 -19.51 -13.86 4.07
CA ASN A 250 -19.58 -12.41 3.84
C ASN A 250 -19.21 -11.99 2.41
N ARG A 251 -19.05 -12.93 1.48
CA ARG A 251 -18.84 -12.64 0.05
C ARG A 251 -20.16 -12.20 -0.57
N PRO A 252 -20.24 -11.01 -1.18
CA PRO A 252 -21.38 -10.65 -2.01
C PRO A 252 -21.52 -11.69 -3.13
N ASP A 253 -22.74 -12.16 -3.37
CA ASP A 253 -23.09 -13.13 -4.41
C ASP A 253 -22.39 -12.75 -5.75
N PRO A 254 -21.76 -13.70 -6.48
CA PRO A 254 -21.14 -13.40 -7.78
C PRO A 254 -22.10 -12.78 -8.81
N ASN A 255 -23.43 -12.92 -8.65
CA ASN A 255 -24.44 -12.23 -9.45
C ASN A 255 -24.84 -10.84 -8.91
N THR A 256 -24.39 -10.50 -7.72
CA THR A 256 -24.59 -9.19 -7.09
C THR A 256 -23.24 -8.49 -7.01
N ARG A 257 -22.79 -7.89 -8.13
CA ARG A 257 -21.54 -7.09 -8.17
C ARG A 257 -21.50 -6.14 -6.96
N PRO A 258 -20.63 -6.36 -5.96
CA PRO A 258 -20.31 -5.31 -5.03
C PRO A 258 -19.41 -4.32 -5.76
N ASN A 259 -19.72 -3.02 -5.67
CA ASN A 259 -18.82 -1.95 -6.09
C ASN A 259 -17.56 -1.98 -5.18
N ALA A 260 -16.64 -2.91 -5.46
CA ALA A 260 -15.29 -2.87 -4.92
C ALA A 260 -14.52 -1.78 -5.68
N VAL A 261 -14.31 -0.65 -5.01
CA VAL A 261 -13.55 0.49 -5.53
C VAL A 261 -12.08 0.10 -5.56
N SER A 262 -11.60 -0.37 -6.71
CA SER A 262 -10.18 -0.64 -6.96
C SER A 262 -9.88 -0.44 -8.44
N GLN A 263 -9.87 0.81 -8.87
CA GLN A 263 -9.32 1.23 -10.15
C GLN A 263 -8.70 2.63 -9.92
N PRO A 264 -7.63 3.03 -10.63
CA PRO A 264 -7.51 4.43 -10.98
C PRO A 264 -8.80 4.70 -11.75
N ALA A 265 -9.75 5.35 -11.10
CA ALA A 265 -11.12 5.22 -11.51
C ALA A 265 -11.27 5.69 -12.96
N ASN A 266 -11.48 4.73 -13.86
CA ASN A 266 -11.98 5.00 -15.19
C ASN A 266 -13.46 5.28 -15.02
N PHE A 267 -13.76 6.41 -14.37
CA PHE A 267 -15.09 6.93 -14.28
C PHE A 267 -15.47 7.35 -15.70
N ASN A 268 -16.45 6.66 -16.27
CA ASN A 268 -17.00 7.03 -17.56
C ASN A 268 -17.94 8.23 -17.40
N HIS A 269 -18.48 8.42 -16.19
CA HIS A 269 -19.47 9.44 -15.88
C HIS A 269 -19.25 10.03 -14.48
N ALA A 270 -19.62 11.31 -14.30
CA ALA A 270 -19.50 11.99 -13.01
C ALA A 270 -20.35 11.28 -11.94
N SER A 271 -21.53 10.77 -12.27
CA SER A 271 -22.38 10.03 -11.31
C SER A 271 -21.70 8.82 -10.63
N GLU A 272 -20.59 8.32 -11.17
CA GLU A 272 -19.82 7.20 -10.63
C GLU A 272 -18.78 7.65 -9.59
N VAL A 273 -18.45 8.94 -9.51
CA VAL A 273 -17.51 9.49 -8.53
C VAL A 273 -18.24 9.78 -7.22
N GLN A 274 -17.65 9.37 -6.11
CA GLN A 274 -18.19 9.68 -4.78
C GLN A 274 -17.91 11.14 -4.40
N PRO A 275 -18.85 11.82 -3.70
CA PRO A 275 -18.61 13.17 -3.17
C PRO A 275 -17.39 13.20 -2.25
N HIS A 276 -16.58 14.26 -2.37
CA HIS A 276 -15.43 14.49 -1.48
C HIS A 276 -15.92 14.69 -0.04
N GLN A 277 -15.27 14.01 0.92
CA GLN A 277 -15.56 14.10 2.36
C GLN A 277 -14.39 14.74 3.10
N SER A 278 -14.64 15.46 4.20
CA SER A 278 -13.57 16.07 5.01
C SER A 278 -12.76 14.98 5.73
N PRO A 279 -11.44 14.87 5.47
CA PRO A 279 -10.54 14.15 6.36
C PRO A 279 -10.53 14.87 7.71
N GLY A 280 -10.46 14.12 8.81
CA GLY A 280 -10.59 14.65 10.18
C GLY A 280 -9.69 15.86 10.48
N SER A 281 -10.10 16.67 11.47
CA SER A 281 -9.45 17.93 11.83
C SER A 281 -7.94 17.76 12.11
N PRO A 282 -7.07 18.61 11.53
CA PRO A 282 -5.68 18.70 11.96
C PRO A 282 -5.61 19.21 13.41
N ASN A 283 -4.61 18.73 14.15
CA ASN A 283 -4.30 19.21 15.49
C ASN A 283 -2.86 19.72 15.50
N THR A 284 -2.64 20.98 15.13
CA THR A 284 -1.32 21.61 15.16
C THR A 284 -0.99 22.22 16.53
N GLY A 285 -1.83 21.98 17.56
CA GLY A 285 -1.70 22.61 18.88
C GLY A 285 -2.05 24.11 18.90
N ASN A 286 -2.60 24.65 17.80
CA ASN A 286 -3.06 26.03 17.71
C ASN A 286 -4.50 26.07 17.18
N PRO A 287 -5.51 26.13 18.06
CA PRO A 287 -6.92 26.00 17.70
C PRO A 287 -7.41 27.01 16.65
N LYS A 288 -6.83 28.23 16.62
CA LYS A 288 -7.21 29.25 15.62
C LYS A 288 -6.66 28.95 14.23
N LEU A 289 -5.48 28.33 14.16
CA LEU A 289 -4.87 27.93 12.89
C LEU A 289 -5.56 26.68 12.33
N ASP A 290 -5.84 25.70 13.19
CA ASP A 290 -6.59 24.49 12.87
C ASP A 290 -7.99 24.85 12.33
N GLN A 291 -8.70 25.76 13.00
CA GLN A 291 -10.01 26.23 12.55
C GLN A 291 -9.96 26.93 11.20
N LYS A 292 -8.92 27.74 10.94
CA LYS A 292 -8.75 28.43 9.65
C LYS A 292 -8.44 27.45 8.52
N TYR A 293 -7.63 26.44 8.77
CA TYR A 293 -7.30 25.40 7.81
C TYR A 293 -8.52 24.52 7.51
N GLN A 294 -9.26 24.13 8.55
CA GLN A 294 -10.51 23.38 8.41
C GLN A 294 -11.55 24.14 7.57
N GLN A 295 -11.72 25.45 7.80
CA GLN A 295 -12.60 26.28 6.96
C GLN A 295 -12.16 26.34 5.49
N GLN A 296 -10.85 26.35 5.22
CA GLN A 296 -10.34 26.34 3.84
C GLN A 296 -10.58 24.99 3.16
N GLN A 297 -10.46 23.90 3.91
CA GLN A 297 -10.70 22.54 3.45
C GLN A 297 -12.18 22.28 3.16
N ASP A 298 -13.07 22.65 4.09
CA ASP A 298 -14.51 22.52 3.91
C ASP A 298 -15.00 23.35 2.72
N LYS A 299 -14.44 24.55 2.53
CA LYS A 299 -14.76 25.39 1.36
C LYS A 299 -14.28 24.78 0.04
N LEU A 300 -13.11 24.13 0.04
CA LEU A 300 -12.59 23.44 -1.13
C LEU A 300 -13.48 22.24 -1.46
N ILE A 301 -13.83 21.42 -0.48
CA ILE A 301 -14.69 20.24 -0.63
C ILE A 301 -16.08 20.64 -1.12
N ALA A 302 -16.69 21.68 -0.54
CA ALA A 302 -17.98 22.20 -0.99
C ALA A 302 -17.94 22.64 -2.45
N LYS A 303 -16.84 23.27 -2.88
CA LYS A 303 -16.63 23.66 -4.28
C LYS A 303 -16.48 22.45 -5.20
N GLN A 304 -15.69 21.45 -4.80
CA GLN A 304 -15.50 20.21 -5.58
C GLN A 304 -16.81 19.44 -5.74
N ASN A 305 -17.61 19.34 -4.67
CA ASN A 305 -18.93 18.71 -4.72
C ASN A 305 -19.92 19.48 -5.61
N GLN A 306 -19.84 20.81 -5.65
CA GLN A 306 -20.65 21.62 -6.56
C GLN A 306 -20.24 21.41 -8.04
N GLU A 307 -18.95 21.39 -8.33
CA GLU A 307 -18.43 21.13 -9.69
C GLU A 307 -18.81 19.72 -10.17
N HIS A 308 -18.78 18.75 -9.25
CA HIS A 308 -19.22 17.39 -9.48
C HIS A 308 -20.69 17.30 -9.89
N GLN A 309 -21.59 17.89 -9.08
CA GLN A 309 -23.03 17.95 -9.38
C GLN A 309 -23.33 18.64 -10.71
N GLN A 310 -22.62 19.72 -11.03
CA GLN A 310 -22.80 20.42 -12.31
C GLN A 310 -22.34 19.62 -13.52
N LEU A 311 -21.29 18.80 -13.39
CA LEU A 311 -20.88 17.94 -14.50
C LEU A 311 -21.90 16.81 -14.70
N GLN A 312 -22.33 16.17 -13.62
CA GLN A 312 -23.35 15.13 -13.66
C GLN A 312 -24.63 15.61 -14.34
N GLN A 313 -25.18 16.77 -13.93
CA GLN A 313 -26.39 17.32 -14.54
C GLN A 313 -26.24 17.61 -16.05
N ARG A 314 -25.04 18.01 -16.48
CA ARG A 314 -24.76 18.25 -17.90
C ARG A 314 -24.74 16.94 -18.69
N GLN A 315 -24.06 15.93 -18.19
CA GLN A 315 -23.98 14.64 -18.86
C GLN A 315 -25.36 13.94 -18.93
N ASP A 316 -26.16 14.02 -17.87
CA ASP A 316 -27.55 13.53 -17.84
C ASP A 316 -28.43 14.23 -18.91
N ALA A 317 -28.31 15.55 -19.02
CA ALA A 317 -29.04 16.33 -20.03
C ALA A 317 -28.61 15.97 -21.47
N GLU A 318 -27.33 15.67 -21.69
CA GLU A 318 -26.79 15.23 -22.98
C GLU A 318 -27.32 13.84 -23.37
N HIS A 319 -27.39 12.89 -22.42
CA HIS A 319 -28.01 11.58 -22.65
C HIS A 319 -29.50 11.67 -22.96
N GLN A 320 -30.24 12.54 -22.26
CA GLN A 320 -31.65 12.78 -22.56
C GLN A 320 -31.84 13.34 -23.98
N ARG A 321 -30.99 14.30 -24.40
CA ARG A 321 -31.01 14.85 -25.75
C ARG A 321 -30.64 13.82 -26.82
N ALA A 322 -29.63 12.97 -26.56
CA ALA A 322 -29.22 11.92 -27.46
C ALA A 322 -30.35 10.91 -27.73
N THR A 323 -31.09 10.59 -26.66
CA THR A 323 -32.26 9.69 -26.71
C THR A 323 -33.40 10.33 -27.51
N GLN A 324 -33.70 11.60 -27.26
CA GLN A 324 -34.74 12.34 -27.99
C GLN A 324 -34.42 12.50 -29.48
N GLN A 325 -33.14 12.62 -29.85
CA GLN A 325 -32.69 12.76 -31.23
C GLN A 325 -32.49 11.42 -31.96
N ALA A 326 -32.78 10.28 -31.33
CA ALA A 326 -32.50 8.94 -31.86
C ALA A 326 -31.06 8.82 -32.42
N ALA A 327 -30.08 9.31 -31.66
CA ALA A 327 -28.68 9.30 -32.08
C ALA A 327 -28.21 7.89 -32.43
N ASN A 328 -27.43 7.78 -33.52
CA ASN A 328 -26.79 6.52 -33.93
C ASN A 328 -25.68 6.12 -32.95
N ASP A 329 -25.27 4.85 -33.02
CA ASP A 329 -24.36 4.25 -32.04
C ASP A 329 -22.98 4.92 -32.02
N GLU A 330 -22.47 5.38 -33.18
CA GLU A 330 -21.20 6.12 -33.26
C GLU A 330 -21.25 7.44 -32.48
N ARG A 331 -22.37 8.17 -32.54
CA ARG A 331 -22.52 9.45 -31.84
C ARG A 331 -22.72 9.27 -30.34
N LYS A 332 -23.31 8.14 -29.92
CA LYS A 332 -23.38 7.75 -28.50
C LYS A 332 -22.00 7.37 -27.96
N GLN A 333 -21.22 6.60 -28.70
CA GLN A 333 -19.86 6.23 -28.32
C GLN A 333 -18.94 7.46 -28.20
N GLN A 334 -19.03 8.41 -29.14
CA GLN A 334 -18.27 9.67 -29.02
C GLN A 334 -18.67 10.49 -27.79
N MET A 335 -19.96 10.51 -27.46
CA MET A 335 -20.48 11.18 -26.26
C MET A 335 -19.94 10.53 -24.98
N GLU A 336 -19.97 9.20 -24.89
CA GLU A 336 -19.43 8.45 -23.75
C GLU A 336 -17.92 8.69 -23.58
N GLN A 337 -17.15 8.70 -24.66
CA GLN A 337 -15.72 9.03 -24.61
C GLN A 337 -15.47 10.46 -24.13
N GLN A 338 -16.31 11.41 -24.55
CA GLN A 338 -16.23 12.80 -24.09
C GLN A 338 -16.54 12.92 -22.60
N HIS A 339 -17.54 12.18 -22.11
CA HIS A 339 -17.91 12.15 -20.69
C HIS A 339 -16.78 11.59 -19.83
N GLN A 340 -16.15 10.51 -20.29
CA GLN A 340 -15.00 9.90 -19.63
C GLN A 340 -13.85 10.91 -19.50
N GLN A 341 -13.49 11.61 -20.57
CA GLN A 341 -12.42 12.62 -20.55
C GLN A 341 -12.72 13.79 -19.61
N GLN A 342 -13.96 14.28 -19.60
CA GLN A 342 -14.36 15.39 -18.73
C GLN A 342 -14.30 15.00 -17.25
N THR A 343 -14.76 13.79 -16.92
CA THR A 343 -14.75 13.28 -15.54
C THR A 343 -13.31 13.09 -15.06
N GLN A 344 -12.43 12.52 -15.89
CA GLN A 344 -11.02 12.35 -15.56
C GLN A 344 -10.29 13.68 -15.33
N GLN A 345 -10.51 14.67 -16.20
CA GLN A 345 -9.90 16.00 -16.04
C GLN A 345 -10.38 16.71 -14.77
N MET A 346 -11.66 16.56 -14.42
CA MET A 346 -12.20 17.12 -13.18
C MET A 346 -11.50 16.53 -11.96
N GLU A 347 -11.39 15.20 -11.89
CA GLU A 347 -10.78 14.50 -10.77
C GLU A 347 -9.30 14.81 -10.61
N GLN A 348 -8.53 14.82 -11.71
CA GLN A 348 -7.12 15.24 -11.67
C GLN A 348 -6.95 16.65 -11.09
N ARG A 349 -7.84 17.57 -11.47
CA ARG A 349 -7.84 18.94 -10.93
C ARG A 349 -8.24 18.97 -9.44
N HIS A 350 -9.18 18.13 -9.01
CA HIS A 350 -9.56 18.02 -7.61
C HIS A 350 -8.40 17.51 -6.74
N THR A 351 -7.69 16.48 -7.21
CA THR A 351 -6.49 15.96 -6.55
C THR A 351 -5.41 17.04 -6.43
N ALA A 352 -5.13 17.77 -7.52
CA ALA A 352 -4.12 18.83 -7.50
C ALA A 352 -4.47 19.97 -6.53
N GLN A 353 -5.75 20.36 -6.43
CA GLN A 353 -6.21 21.39 -5.49
C GLN A 353 -6.07 20.94 -4.02
N GLN A 354 -6.35 19.67 -3.73
CA GLN A 354 -6.18 19.12 -2.39
C GLN A 354 -4.71 19.07 -1.99
N GLN A 355 -3.82 18.63 -2.89
CA GLN A 355 -2.37 18.65 -2.66
C GLN A 355 -1.83 20.06 -2.43
N GLN A 356 -2.31 21.05 -3.19
CA GLN A 356 -1.91 22.44 -3.00
C GLN A 356 -2.37 23.01 -1.65
N LEU A 357 -3.52 22.58 -1.13
CA LEU A 357 -3.99 23.00 0.20
C LEU A 357 -3.13 22.36 1.30
N GLN A 358 -2.78 21.08 1.16
CA GLN A 358 -1.90 20.37 2.09
C GLN A 358 -0.49 20.98 2.16
N GLN A 359 0.08 21.38 1.02
CA GLN A 359 1.38 22.07 0.98
C GLN A 359 1.37 23.47 1.62
N ARG A 360 0.20 24.09 1.80
CA ARG A 360 0.04 25.39 2.47
C ARG A 360 -0.19 25.26 3.97
N GLN A 361 -0.21 24.04 4.51
CA GLN A 361 -0.25 23.82 5.95
C GLN A 361 1.04 24.38 6.57
N PRO A 362 0.97 25.27 7.57
CA PRO A 362 2.19 25.79 8.18
C PRO A 362 2.88 24.68 8.96
N GLU A 363 4.13 24.38 8.62
CA GLU A 363 5.00 23.59 9.48
C GLU A 363 5.19 24.32 10.81
N ASN A 364 4.95 23.61 11.91
CA ASN A 364 5.24 24.13 13.23
C ASN A 364 6.76 24.03 13.46
N HIS A 365 7.51 25.05 13.07
CA HIS A 365 8.86 25.25 13.59
C HIS A 365 8.75 25.57 15.08
N GLY A 366 8.85 24.53 15.92
CA GLY A 366 9.09 24.70 17.34
C GLY A 366 10.39 25.45 17.54
N ALA A 367 10.28 26.65 18.09
CA ALA A 367 11.36 27.60 18.28
C ALA A 367 12.55 27.02 19.06
N GLU A 368 13.75 27.24 18.52
CA GLU A 368 14.99 27.25 19.26
C GLU A 368 14.86 28.13 20.51
N ASN A 369 15.32 27.61 21.65
CA ASN A 369 15.72 28.47 22.75
C ASN A 369 17.15 28.06 23.16
N HIS A 370 18.12 28.78 22.60
CA HIS A 370 19.52 28.78 23.04
C HIS A 370 19.68 29.72 24.25
N GLY A 371 20.47 29.29 25.23
CA GLY A 371 21.08 30.12 26.29
C GLY A 371 20.60 29.74 27.69
N GLY A 372 21.44 29.33 28.65
CA GLY A 372 22.89 29.37 28.73
C GLY A 372 23.38 28.63 29.98
N GLU A 373 24.70 28.73 30.17
CA GLU A 373 25.58 28.01 31.08
C GLU A 373 25.15 27.85 32.57
N HIS A 374 25.66 26.77 33.17
CA HIS A 374 25.99 26.55 34.59
C HIS A 374 26.65 27.79 35.27
N PRO A 375 26.84 27.89 36.63
CA PRO A 375 26.82 26.83 37.65
C PRO A 375 26.19 27.18 39.02
N ARG A 376 25.79 26.18 39.80
CA ARG A 376 26.42 25.76 41.07
C ARG A 376 25.71 24.57 41.68
#